data_AF-A0A5S3UND7-F1
#
_entry.id   AF-A0A5S3UND7-F1
#
_cell.length_a   1.000
_cell.length_b   1.000
_cell.length_c   1.000
_cell.angle_alpha   90.00
_cell.angle_beta   90.00
_cell.angle_gamma   90.00
#
_symmetry.space_group_name_H-M   'P 1'
#
loop_
_entity.id
_entity.type
_entity.pdbx_description
1 polymer ?
#
loop_
_entity_poly.entity_id
_entity_poly.type
_entity_poly.pdbx_seq_one_letter_code
_entity_poly.pdbx_strand_id
1 'polypeptide(L)'
;MSQQLLRLGIYVSVIFTLLSACSTSNQPSKQQQNIETAWLNPLIFEQQIETNGSLEDIKFNIEFTGTDEKPFFAKGCSFVLQSGDDIVVDWEYDRWQWLKANCVGANRYFNAPKTAYSFWPELFDYETIKHLPASAIPNLGGESLEGRTGSLSSYDKSLTFVAASRENSISVEVDGLEVHYTQVARADFNRDGYQDIFIRMDWFVKDAFGKGTDWVVLTKLSSVEDPMLLWRN
;
A
#
# COMPACT_ATOMS: atom_id res chain seq x y z
N MET A 1 29.42 23.03 92.84
CA MET A 1 29.89 21.66 92.55
C MET A 1 28.67 20.80 92.27
N SER A 2 28.79 19.89 91.30
CA SER A 2 27.79 18.96 90.77
C SER A 2 26.98 19.45 89.57
N GLN A 3 26.98 18.57 88.59
CA GLN A 3 26.70 18.68 87.16
C GLN A 3 25.39 17.95 86.81
N GLN A 4 24.86 18.28 85.61
CA GLN A 4 24.16 17.35 84.68
C GLN A 4 22.76 16.84 85.13
N LEU A 5 21.72 16.64 84.31
CA LEU A 5 21.49 16.37 82.88
C LEU A 5 20.10 16.97 82.51
N LEU A 6 19.95 17.73 81.42
CA LEU A 6 19.66 17.32 80.02
C LEU A 6 18.21 16.86 79.71
N ARG A 7 17.54 17.72 78.93
CA ARG A 7 16.75 17.47 77.69
C ARG A 7 15.26 17.11 77.77
N LEU A 8 14.48 18.18 77.65
CA LEU A 8 13.41 18.41 76.66
C LEU A 8 13.47 17.53 75.40
N GLY A 9 12.30 17.09 74.92
CA GLY A 9 12.06 16.87 73.50
C GLY A 9 11.19 15.66 73.17
N ILE A 10 9.87 15.80 73.34
CA ILE A 10 8.90 14.95 72.64
C ILE A 10 8.97 15.34 71.15
N TYR A 11 9.49 14.45 70.30
CA TYR A 11 9.31 14.53 68.85
C TYR A 11 8.51 13.33 68.39
N VAL A 12 7.20 13.55 68.20
CA VAL A 12 6.33 12.68 67.44
C VAL A 12 6.72 12.86 65.97
N SER A 13 7.39 11.86 65.39
CA SER A 13 7.70 11.84 63.98
C SER A 13 6.47 11.38 63.21
N VAL A 14 5.69 12.32 62.68
CA VAL A 14 4.62 12.03 61.71
C VAL A 14 5.28 11.89 60.34
N ILE A 15 5.38 10.65 59.87
CA ILE A 15 5.79 10.33 58.51
C ILE A 15 4.59 10.63 57.60
N PHE A 16 4.62 11.76 56.90
CA PHE A 16 3.72 12.05 55.78
C PHE A 16 4.38 11.49 54.51
N THR A 17 4.03 10.25 54.15
CA THR A 17 4.32 9.69 52.83
C THR A 17 3.40 10.34 51.79
N LEU A 18 3.90 11.37 51.12
CA LEU A 18 3.31 11.88 49.89
C LEU A 18 3.53 10.84 48.78
N LEU A 19 2.54 9.98 48.56
CA LEU A 19 2.41 9.18 47.35
C LEU A 19 2.09 10.14 46.19
N SER A 20 3.13 10.65 45.53
CA SER A 20 3.00 11.18 44.17
C SER A 20 2.71 10.01 43.23
N ALA A 21 1.43 9.67 43.09
CA ALA A 21 0.96 8.88 41.98
C ALA A 21 1.17 9.71 40.70
N CYS A 22 2.32 9.53 40.05
CA CYS A 22 2.45 9.84 38.64
C CYS A 22 1.41 8.98 37.93
N SER A 23 0.27 9.59 37.62
CA SER A 23 -0.66 9.06 36.65
C SER A 23 0.07 9.10 35.32
N THR A 24 0.75 8.01 34.96
CA THR A 24 1.15 7.76 33.59
C THR A 24 -0.15 7.69 32.80
N SER A 25 -0.55 8.83 32.22
CA SER A 25 -1.55 8.81 31.16
C SER A 25 -1.00 7.87 30.10
N ASN A 26 -1.67 6.74 29.91
CA ASN A 26 -1.48 5.92 28.71
C ASN A 26 -1.83 6.82 27.53
N GLN A 27 -0.83 7.51 26.99
CA GLN A 27 -0.93 8.02 25.63
C GLN A 27 -1.13 6.79 24.74
N PRO A 28 -2.04 6.84 23.75
CA PRO A 28 -2.08 5.82 22.72
C PRO A 28 -0.67 5.70 22.15
N SER A 29 -0.20 4.46 22.02
CA SER A 29 1.14 4.12 21.52
C SER A 29 1.46 4.98 20.30
N LYS A 30 2.55 5.75 20.35
CA LYS A 30 3.14 6.33 19.15
C LYS A 30 3.36 5.17 18.18
N GLN A 31 2.57 5.08 17.11
CA GLN A 31 2.91 4.23 15.97
C GLN A 31 4.33 4.60 15.59
N GLN A 32 5.24 3.64 15.73
CA GLN A 32 6.66 3.87 15.65
C GLN A 32 6.99 4.27 14.23
N GLN A 33 7.40 5.54 14.03
CA GLN A 33 7.94 6.02 12.77
C GLN A 33 9.20 5.23 12.47
N ASN A 34 9.08 4.24 11.60
CA ASN A 34 10.21 3.41 11.21
C ASN A 34 10.66 3.85 9.81
N ILE A 35 11.98 4.00 9.67
CA ILE A 35 12.60 4.02 8.36
C ILE A 35 12.48 2.60 7.83
N GLU A 36 11.66 2.42 6.79
CA GLU A 36 11.40 1.13 6.17
C GLU A 36 12.20 0.99 4.88
N THR A 37 12.56 -0.24 4.54
CA THR A 37 13.23 -0.54 3.27
C THR A 37 12.20 -0.61 2.14
N ALA A 38 12.57 -0.14 0.96
CA ALA A 38 11.78 -0.33 -0.24
C ALA A 38 11.52 -1.82 -0.48
N TRP A 39 10.32 -2.16 -0.95
CA TRP A 39 9.90 -3.53 -1.15
C TRP A 39 9.17 -3.67 -2.48
N LEU A 40 9.47 -4.76 -3.20
CA LEU A 40 8.78 -5.18 -4.41
C LEU A 40 8.12 -6.53 -4.12
N ASN A 41 6.84 -6.65 -4.43
CA ASN A 41 6.12 -7.89 -4.24
C ASN A 41 6.65 -8.96 -5.20
N PRO A 42 7.25 -10.06 -4.70
CA PRO A 42 7.90 -11.07 -5.55
C PRO A 42 6.90 -11.93 -6.34
N LEU A 43 5.60 -11.85 -6.03
CA LEU A 43 4.56 -12.69 -6.63
C LEU A 43 3.86 -12.02 -7.83
N ILE A 44 4.17 -10.78 -8.16
CA ILE A 44 3.42 -10.00 -9.17
C ILE A 44 3.60 -10.52 -10.59
N PHE A 45 4.67 -11.28 -10.88
CA PHE A 45 4.94 -11.82 -12.22
C PHE A 45 4.56 -13.29 -12.39
N GLU A 46 3.87 -13.89 -11.40
CA GLU A 46 3.47 -15.31 -11.33
C GLU A 46 4.61 -16.35 -11.35
N GLN A 47 5.75 -16.00 -11.92
CA GLN A 47 6.99 -16.77 -11.95
C GLN A 47 7.98 -16.16 -10.96
N GLN A 48 8.82 -16.98 -10.33
CA GLN A 48 9.97 -16.46 -9.59
C GLN A 48 10.93 -15.82 -10.57
N ILE A 49 11.06 -14.50 -10.49
CA ILE A 49 12.02 -13.75 -11.29
C ILE A 49 13.25 -13.48 -10.44
N GLU A 50 14.42 -13.75 -11.02
CA GLU A 50 15.70 -13.33 -10.42
C GLU A 50 15.78 -11.80 -10.43
N THR A 51 15.67 -11.16 -9.27
CA THR A 51 15.89 -9.71 -9.14
C THR A 51 17.31 -9.45 -8.65
N ASN A 52 18.25 -9.12 -9.54
CA ASN A 52 19.64 -8.81 -9.16
C ASN A 52 19.87 -7.32 -8.85
N GLY A 53 18.79 -6.56 -8.62
CA GLY A 53 18.84 -5.20 -8.11
C GLY A 53 18.49 -4.10 -9.11
N SER A 54 18.21 -4.45 -10.37
CA SER A 54 17.76 -3.52 -11.42
C SER A 54 16.51 -4.01 -12.16
N LEU A 55 15.89 -3.10 -12.93
CA LEU A 55 14.72 -3.43 -13.75
C LEU A 55 15.09 -4.39 -14.88
N GLU A 56 16.31 -4.25 -15.41
CA GLU A 56 16.86 -5.05 -16.48
C GLU A 56 16.99 -6.53 -16.08
N ASP A 57 17.09 -6.82 -14.79
CA ASP A 57 17.17 -8.18 -14.26
C ASP A 57 15.81 -8.89 -14.29
N ILE A 58 14.70 -8.15 -14.43
CA ILE A 58 13.39 -8.77 -14.57
C ILE A 58 13.28 -9.44 -15.95
N LYS A 59 13.55 -10.73 -15.98
CA LYS A 59 13.45 -11.59 -17.16
C LYS A 59 12.22 -12.49 -17.09
N PHE A 60 11.39 -12.40 -18.12
CA PHE A 60 10.33 -13.34 -18.42
C PHE A 60 10.23 -13.49 -19.94
N ASN A 61 9.54 -14.54 -20.40
CA ASN A 61 9.30 -14.77 -21.82
C ASN A 61 7.83 -15.18 -22.00
N ILE A 62 6.96 -14.19 -22.06
CA ILE A 62 5.50 -14.37 -22.08
C ILE A 62 5.02 -14.19 -23.52
N GLU A 63 4.33 -15.19 -24.07
CA GLU A 63 3.75 -15.13 -25.41
C GLU A 63 2.45 -14.32 -25.41
N PHE A 64 2.33 -13.42 -26.39
CA PHE A 64 1.14 -12.64 -26.72
C PHE A 64 0.85 -12.76 -28.22
N THR A 65 -0.37 -12.44 -28.62
CA THR A 65 -0.83 -12.35 -30.00
C THR A 65 -0.80 -10.88 -30.43
N GLY A 66 -0.02 -10.59 -31.47
CA GLY A 66 0.12 -9.26 -32.04
C GLY A 66 -1.08 -8.86 -32.89
N THR A 67 -1.27 -7.56 -33.14
CA THR A 67 -2.35 -7.04 -33.99
C THR A 67 -2.32 -7.55 -35.44
N ASP A 68 -1.22 -8.16 -35.88
CA ASP A 68 -1.09 -8.90 -37.13
C ASP A 68 -1.51 -10.39 -37.02
N GLU A 69 -2.14 -10.76 -35.90
CA GLU A 69 -2.54 -12.11 -35.50
C GLU A 69 -1.40 -13.12 -35.36
N LYS A 70 -0.14 -12.64 -35.26
CA LYS A 70 1.03 -13.51 -35.06
C LYS A 70 1.52 -13.48 -33.61
N PRO A 71 2.07 -14.59 -33.10
CA PRO A 71 2.66 -14.60 -31.77
C PRO A 71 3.91 -13.72 -31.71
N PHE A 72 4.07 -13.00 -30.61
CA PHE A 72 5.31 -12.36 -30.20
C PHE A 72 5.58 -12.63 -28.72
N PHE A 73 6.80 -12.35 -28.27
CA PHE A 73 7.22 -12.61 -26.89
C PHE A 73 7.60 -11.32 -26.18
N ALA A 74 6.91 -11.02 -25.08
CA ALA A 74 7.31 -9.97 -24.15
C ALA A 74 8.50 -10.46 -23.30
N LYS A 75 9.65 -9.80 -23.45
CA LYS A 75 10.94 -10.22 -22.87
C LYS A 75 11.43 -9.30 -21.77
N GLY A 76 10.72 -9.30 -20.64
CA GLY A 76 11.04 -8.46 -19.48
C GLY A 76 10.42 -7.06 -19.54
N CYS A 77 10.55 -6.32 -18.44
CA CYS A 77 9.84 -5.06 -18.27
C CYS A 77 10.31 -3.92 -19.16
N SER A 78 11.59 -3.89 -19.56
CA SER A 78 12.09 -2.87 -20.49
C SER A 78 11.35 -2.90 -21.83
N PHE A 79 11.04 -4.10 -22.34
CA PHE A 79 10.26 -4.26 -23.57
C PHE A 79 8.82 -3.76 -23.39
N VAL A 80 8.16 -4.20 -22.30
CA VAL A 80 6.76 -3.86 -22.02
C VAL A 80 6.56 -2.35 -21.86
N LEU A 81 7.47 -1.68 -21.14
CA LEU A 81 7.36 -0.24 -20.88
C LEU A 81 7.67 0.63 -22.10
N GLN A 82 8.42 0.12 -23.08
CA GLN A 82 8.71 0.81 -24.35
C GLN A 82 7.65 0.54 -25.42
N SER A 83 6.79 -0.45 -25.19
CA SER A 83 5.77 -0.87 -26.13
C SER A 83 4.46 -0.10 -25.92
N GLY A 84 3.79 0.23 -27.04
CA GLY A 84 2.44 0.78 -27.03
C GLY A 84 1.39 -0.29 -26.72
N ASP A 85 0.14 0.12 -26.58
CA ASP A 85 -0.97 -0.81 -26.38
C ASP A 85 -1.50 -1.37 -27.71
N ASP A 86 -1.11 -0.78 -28.84
CA ASP A 86 -1.45 -1.16 -30.21
C ASP A 86 -0.67 -2.37 -30.74
N ILE A 87 0.19 -2.97 -29.90
CA ILE A 87 0.97 -4.15 -30.27
C ILE A 87 0.23 -5.46 -29.99
N VAL A 88 -0.82 -5.46 -29.16
CA VAL A 88 -1.62 -6.65 -28.81
C VAL A 88 -3.02 -6.56 -29.42
N VAL A 89 -3.58 -7.70 -29.76
CA VAL A 89 -5.01 -7.84 -30.11
C VAL A 89 -5.93 -7.56 -28.92
N ASP A 90 -7.16 -7.12 -29.21
CA ASP A 90 -8.15 -6.72 -28.22
C ASP A 90 -8.40 -7.76 -27.12
N TRP A 91 -8.48 -9.06 -27.47
CA TRP A 91 -8.76 -10.12 -26.48
C TRP A 91 -7.60 -10.38 -25.51
N GLU A 92 -6.41 -9.85 -25.78
CA GLU A 92 -5.26 -9.89 -24.87
C GLU A 92 -4.98 -8.56 -24.18
N TYR A 93 -5.75 -7.52 -24.48
CA TYR A 93 -5.55 -6.18 -23.95
C TYR A 93 -5.49 -6.15 -22.41
N ASP A 94 -6.44 -6.80 -21.73
CA ASP A 94 -6.45 -6.83 -20.26
C ASP A 94 -5.20 -7.50 -19.67
N ARG A 95 -4.77 -8.60 -20.29
CA ARG A 95 -3.56 -9.34 -19.89
C ARG A 95 -2.31 -8.50 -20.13
N TRP A 96 -2.29 -7.71 -21.19
CA TRP A 96 -1.23 -6.76 -21.49
C TRP A 96 -1.19 -5.61 -20.47
N GLN A 97 -2.33 -4.99 -20.15
CA GLN A 97 -2.42 -3.94 -19.13
C GLN A 97 -2.00 -4.44 -17.75
N TRP A 98 -2.39 -5.67 -17.39
CA TRP A 98 -1.93 -6.33 -16.17
C TRP A 98 -0.40 -6.41 -16.08
N LEU A 99 0.25 -6.88 -17.15
CA LEU A 99 1.71 -7.02 -17.19
C LEU A 99 2.39 -5.63 -17.18
N LYS A 100 1.82 -4.67 -17.91
CA LYS A 100 2.29 -3.29 -17.96
C LYS A 100 2.24 -2.63 -16.57
N ALA A 101 1.15 -2.80 -15.82
CA ALA A 101 1.02 -2.29 -14.46
C ALA A 101 2.12 -2.84 -13.52
N ASN A 102 2.41 -4.14 -13.59
CA ASN A 102 3.49 -4.75 -12.81
C ASN A 102 4.86 -4.16 -13.17
N CYS A 103 5.11 -3.98 -14.46
CA CYS A 103 6.36 -3.39 -14.93
C CYS A 103 6.49 -1.90 -14.56
N VAL A 104 5.39 -1.13 -14.54
CA VAL A 104 5.39 0.25 -14.05
C VAL A 104 5.75 0.27 -12.56
N GLY A 105 5.12 -0.58 -11.75
CA GLY A 105 5.42 -0.69 -10.31
C GLY A 105 6.87 -1.08 -10.04
N ALA A 106 7.39 -2.09 -10.77
CA ALA A 106 8.79 -2.51 -10.67
C ALA A 106 9.76 -1.39 -11.08
N ASN A 107 9.48 -0.68 -12.18
CA ASN A 107 10.30 0.45 -12.62
C ASN A 107 10.36 1.56 -11.57
N ARG A 108 9.22 1.89 -10.95
CA ARG A 108 9.17 2.86 -9.85
C ARG A 108 10.00 2.41 -8.64
N TYR A 109 9.88 1.14 -8.26
CA TYR A 109 10.68 0.54 -7.18
C TYR A 109 12.19 0.65 -7.44
N PHE A 110 12.67 0.28 -8.62
CA PHE A 110 14.11 0.32 -8.92
C PHE A 110 14.67 1.75 -9.01
N ASN A 111 13.83 2.74 -9.32
CA ASN A 111 14.22 4.14 -9.41
C ASN A 111 14.01 4.93 -8.10
N ALA A 112 13.47 4.32 -7.05
CA ALA A 112 13.23 4.97 -5.76
C ALA A 112 14.43 4.84 -4.80
N PRO A 113 14.57 5.75 -3.82
CA PRO A 113 15.46 5.54 -2.67
C PRO A 113 15.18 4.21 -1.97
N LYS A 114 16.24 3.58 -1.44
CA LYS A 114 16.12 2.25 -0.79
C LYS A 114 15.46 2.28 0.58
N THR A 115 15.34 3.45 1.20
CA THR A 115 14.75 3.62 2.53
C THR A 115 13.97 4.92 2.60
N ALA A 116 12.86 4.92 3.33
CA ALA A 116 12.02 6.10 3.56
C ALA A 116 11.23 5.97 4.87
N TYR A 117 10.70 7.07 5.39
CA TYR A 117 9.78 7.00 6.53
C TYR A 117 8.45 6.39 6.10
N SER A 118 7.94 5.39 6.84
CA SER A 118 6.64 4.80 6.53
C SER A 118 5.61 5.07 7.63
N PHE A 119 4.40 5.41 7.17
CA PHE A 119 3.19 5.44 8.00
C PHE A 119 2.17 4.38 7.56
N TRP A 120 2.54 3.53 6.60
CA TRP A 120 1.68 2.44 6.17
C TRP A 120 1.67 1.33 7.23
N PRO A 121 0.53 0.64 7.40
CA PRO A 121 0.50 -0.56 8.21
C PRO A 121 1.44 -1.61 7.63
N GLU A 122 1.99 -2.46 8.50
CA GLU A 122 2.83 -3.58 8.08
C GLU A 122 2.06 -4.50 7.13
N LEU A 123 0.84 -4.88 7.52
CA LEU A 123 -0.04 -5.73 6.73
C LEU A 123 -0.80 -4.92 5.68
N PHE A 124 -0.89 -5.46 4.46
CA PHE A 124 -1.80 -4.99 3.44
C PHE A 124 -3.07 -5.86 3.47
N ASP A 125 -4.04 -5.44 4.25
CA ASP A 125 -5.24 -6.19 4.60
C ASP A 125 -6.54 -5.40 4.34
N TYR A 126 -7.68 -6.00 4.65
CA TYR A 126 -8.98 -5.34 4.47
C TYR A 126 -9.12 -4.05 5.30
N GLU A 127 -8.52 -3.99 6.50
CA GLU A 127 -8.48 -2.77 7.30
C GLU A 127 -7.74 -1.64 6.58
N THR A 128 -6.65 -1.98 5.89
CA THR A 128 -5.93 -1.04 5.02
C THR A 128 -6.80 -0.59 3.85
N ILE A 129 -7.50 -1.52 3.17
CA ILE A 129 -8.38 -1.19 2.04
C ILE A 129 -9.47 -0.18 2.44
N LYS A 130 -10.11 -0.36 3.60
CA LYS A 130 -11.17 0.55 4.08
C LYS A 130 -10.73 2.01 4.19
N HIS A 131 -9.45 2.25 4.42
CA HIS A 131 -8.86 3.58 4.61
C HIS A 131 -8.21 4.16 3.35
N LEU A 132 -8.16 3.43 2.23
CA LEU A 132 -7.68 4.02 0.98
C LEU A 132 -8.62 5.15 0.53
N PRO A 133 -8.15 6.11 -0.27
CA PRO A 133 -8.99 7.18 -0.80
C PRO A 133 -10.17 6.61 -1.57
N ALA A 134 -11.33 7.28 -1.54
CA ALA A 134 -12.52 6.86 -2.29
C ALA A 134 -12.29 6.80 -3.82
N SER A 135 -11.26 7.48 -4.32
CA SER A 135 -10.80 7.40 -5.72
C SER A 135 -10.00 6.12 -6.03
N ALA A 136 -9.62 5.33 -5.03
CA ALA A 136 -8.94 4.04 -5.19
C ALA A 136 -9.96 2.91 -5.45
N ILE A 137 -10.93 3.15 -6.32
CA ILE A 137 -11.75 2.13 -6.98
C ILE A 137 -11.40 2.13 -8.48
N PRO A 138 -11.59 1.03 -9.24
CA PRO A 138 -11.29 0.99 -10.67
C PRO A 138 -12.07 2.01 -11.51
N ASN A 139 -11.43 2.59 -12.54
CA ASN A 139 -12.10 3.51 -13.46
C ASN A 139 -12.68 2.70 -14.62
N LEU A 140 -14.01 2.63 -14.68
CA LEU A 140 -14.73 1.85 -15.70
C LEU A 140 -14.93 2.62 -17.02
N GLY A 141 -14.26 3.77 -17.21
CA GLY A 141 -14.26 4.53 -18.48
C GLY A 141 -15.51 5.37 -18.75
N GLY A 142 -16.50 5.34 -17.86
CA GLY A 142 -17.74 6.14 -17.96
C GLY A 142 -18.13 6.88 -16.68
N GLU A 143 -17.49 6.59 -15.55
CA GLU A 143 -17.76 7.25 -14.27
C GLU A 143 -16.67 8.25 -13.93
N SER A 144 -17.06 9.46 -13.56
CA SER A 144 -16.12 10.41 -13.00
C SER A 144 -15.69 9.96 -11.61
N LEU A 145 -14.38 9.99 -11.36
CA LEU A 145 -13.83 9.85 -10.01
C LEU A 145 -13.84 11.20 -9.26
N GLU A 146 -14.26 12.28 -9.91
CA GLU A 146 -14.39 13.60 -9.27
C GLU A 146 -15.45 13.57 -8.16
N GLY A 147 -15.16 14.25 -7.05
CA GLY A 147 -16.06 14.32 -5.90
C GLY A 147 -16.04 13.08 -5.00
N ARG A 148 -15.29 12.02 -5.34
CA ARG A 148 -15.03 10.88 -4.45
C ARG A 148 -14.01 11.28 -3.38
N THR A 149 -14.49 11.88 -2.30
CA THR A 149 -13.67 12.35 -1.17
C THR A 149 -13.76 11.44 0.04
N GLY A 150 -12.72 11.45 0.89
CA GLY A 150 -12.63 10.62 2.08
C GLY A 150 -12.14 9.22 1.77
N SER A 151 -12.34 8.29 2.71
CA SER A 151 -11.93 6.89 2.58
C SER A 151 -12.98 6.04 1.86
N LEU A 152 -12.56 4.91 1.28
CA LEU A 152 -13.44 3.94 0.63
C LEU A 152 -14.63 3.54 1.51
N SER A 153 -14.37 3.18 2.77
CA SER A 153 -15.44 2.76 3.71
C SER A 153 -16.37 3.91 4.14
N SER A 154 -15.89 5.14 4.10
CA SER A 154 -16.72 6.31 4.39
C SER A 154 -17.65 6.62 3.22
N TYR A 155 -17.14 6.55 1.98
CA TYR A 155 -17.84 6.87 0.75
C TYR A 155 -18.80 5.76 0.32
N ASP A 156 -18.34 4.50 0.32
CA ASP A 156 -19.10 3.36 -0.18
C ASP A 156 -19.51 2.40 0.95
N LYS A 157 -20.82 2.32 1.21
CA LYS A 157 -21.40 1.46 2.25
C LYS A 157 -21.56 0.00 1.82
N SER A 158 -21.41 -0.30 0.52
CA SER A 158 -21.46 -1.65 -0.02
C SER A 158 -20.13 -2.38 0.06
N LEU A 159 -19.05 -1.67 0.43
CA LEU A 159 -17.71 -2.24 0.54
C LEU A 159 -17.70 -3.42 1.51
N THR A 160 -17.47 -4.62 0.98
CA THR A 160 -17.44 -5.86 1.76
C THR A 160 -16.20 -6.68 1.46
N PHE A 161 -15.67 -7.35 2.47
CA PHE A 161 -14.58 -8.29 2.29
C PHE A 161 -15.07 -9.55 1.58
N VAL A 162 -14.35 -9.99 0.54
CA VAL A 162 -14.62 -11.25 -0.16
C VAL A 162 -13.65 -12.32 0.31
N ALA A 163 -12.35 -12.12 0.07
CA ALA A 163 -11.31 -13.08 0.41
C ALA A 163 -9.92 -12.44 0.44
N ALA A 164 -9.01 -13.02 1.21
CA ALA A 164 -7.58 -12.85 0.98
C ALA A 164 -7.19 -13.83 -0.12
N SER A 165 -6.72 -13.32 -1.26
CA SER A 165 -6.39 -14.15 -2.42
C SER A 165 -4.95 -14.70 -2.33
N ARG A 166 -3.99 -13.86 -1.90
CA ARG A 166 -2.55 -14.18 -1.68
C ARG A 166 -1.94 -13.22 -0.65
N GLU A 167 -0.70 -13.46 -0.21
CA GLU A 167 0.06 -12.48 0.57
C GLU A 167 0.11 -11.14 -0.20
N ASN A 168 -0.33 -10.05 0.44
CA ASN A 168 -0.40 -8.70 -0.13
C ASN A 168 -1.44 -8.52 -1.26
N SER A 169 -2.45 -9.38 -1.32
CA SER A 169 -3.60 -9.23 -2.21
C SER A 169 -4.92 -9.49 -1.49
N ILE A 170 -5.84 -8.54 -1.61
CA ILE A 170 -7.15 -8.54 -0.93
C ILE A 170 -8.25 -8.35 -1.96
N SER A 171 -9.27 -9.20 -1.89
CA SER A 171 -10.45 -9.13 -2.74
C SER A 171 -11.60 -8.54 -1.94
N VAL A 172 -12.25 -7.52 -2.49
CA VAL A 172 -13.42 -6.89 -1.91
C VAL A 172 -14.51 -6.76 -2.97
N GLU A 173 -15.74 -6.63 -2.53
CA GLU A 173 -16.86 -6.27 -3.38
C GLU A 173 -17.29 -4.84 -3.05
N VAL A 174 -17.58 -4.07 -4.10
CA VAL A 174 -18.06 -2.69 -4.01
C VAL A 174 -19.01 -2.45 -5.19
N ASP A 175 -20.27 -2.11 -4.88
CA ASP A 175 -21.32 -1.82 -5.87
C ASP A 175 -21.44 -2.85 -7.01
N GLY A 176 -21.41 -4.15 -6.66
CA GLY A 176 -21.49 -5.25 -7.63
C GLY A 176 -20.20 -5.53 -8.43
N LEU A 177 -19.13 -4.78 -8.16
CA LEU A 177 -17.79 -4.98 -8.69
C LEU A 177 -16.96 -5.81 -7.71
N GLU A 178 -16.37 -6.91 -8.17
CA GLU A 178 -15.29 -7.56 -7.42
C GLU A 178 -13.96 -6.94 -7.81
N VAL A 179 -13.20 -6.48 -6.82
CA VAL A 179 -11.91 -5.81 -7.01
C VAL A 179 -10.84 -6.52 -6.19
N HIS A 180 -9.79 -6.97 -6.88
CA HIS A 180 -8.59 -7.52 -6.30
C HIS A 180 -7.52 -6.43 -6.20
N TYR A 181 -7.32 -5.93 -4.99
CA TYR A 181 -6.24 -5.01 -4.66
C TYR A 181 -4.97 -5.79 -4.42
N THR A 182 -3.94 -5.56 -5.22
CA THR A 182 -2.61 -6.18 -5.05
C THR A 182 -1.58 -5.08 -4.81
N GLN A 183 -0.90 -5.15 -3.67
CA GLN A 183 0.22 -4.25 -3.41
C GLN A 183 1.42 -4.72 -4.22
N VAL A 184 1.83 -3.91 -5.18
CA VAL A 184 2.91 -4.24 -6.13
C VAL A 184 4.26 -3.85 -5.55
N ALA A 185 4.36 -2.66 -4.98
CA ALA A 185 5.61 -2.15 -4.43
C ALA A 185 5.34 -1.12 -3.33
N ARG A 186 6.33 -0.94 -2.44
CA ARG A 186 6.43 0.15 -1.47
C ARG A 186 7.79 0.83 -1.62
N ALA A 187 7.84 2.12 -1.89
CA ALA A 187 9.07 2.91 -1.88
C ALA A 187 8.73 4.40 -1.89
N ASP A 188 9.71 5.28 -1.70
CA ASP A 188 9.55 6.72 -1.89
C ASP A 188 9.61 7.06 -3.39
N PHE A 189 8.47 6.97 -4.07
CA PHE A 189 8.42 7.09 -5.52
C PHE A 189 8.50 8.54 -5.97
N ASN A 190 8.00 9.48 -5.17
CA ASN A 190 8.01 10.91 -5.46
C ASN A 190 9.23 11.66 -4.90
N ARG A 191 10.07 10.99 -4.09
CA ARG A 191 11.32 11.49 -3.48
C ARG A 191 11.09 12.56 -2.42
N ASP A 192 9.98 12.49 -1.69
CA ASP A 192 9.66 13.42 -0.59
C ASP A 192 10.13 12.93 0.79
N GLY A 193 10.73 11.74 0.85
CA GLY A 193 11.23 11.11 2.08
C GLY A 193 10.22 10.20 2.78
N TYR A 194 8.99 10.09 2.28
CA TYR A 194 7.96 9.20 2.79
C TYR A 194 7.73 8.02 1.84
N GLN A 195 7.36 6.88 2.40
CA GLN A 195 7.06 5.69 1.63
C GLN A 195 5.68 5.82 0.98
N ASP A 196 5.64 5.59 -0.31
CA ASP A 196 4.43 5.44 -1.12
C ASP A 196 4.15 3.96 -1.37
N ILE A 197 2.91 3.64 -1.74
CA ILE A 197 2.50 2.29 -2.15
C ILE A 197 1.92 2.30 -3.56
N PHE A 198 2.34 1.33 -4.36
CA PHE A 198 1.77 1.05 -5.66
C PHE A 198 0.76 -0.08 -5.53
N ILE A 199 -0.49 0.17 -5.91
CA ILE A 199 -1.56 -0.82 -5.85
C ILE A 199 -2.10 -1.05 -7.25
N ARG A 200 -2.07 -2.30 -7.70
CA ARG A 200 -2.81 -2.76 -8.88
C ARG A 200 -4.21 -3.20 -8.45
N MET A 201 -5.22 -2.81 -9.21
CA MET A 201 -6.60 -3.17 -9.00
C MET A 201 -7.08 -3.96 -10.21
N ASP A 202 -7.24 -5.27 -10.05
CA ASP A 202 -7.85 -6.12 -11.07
C ASP A 202 -9.34 -6.23 -10.74
N TRP A 203 -10.21 -6.03 -11.71
CA TRP A 203 -11.65 -6.00 -11.44
C TRP A 203 -12.44 -6.82 -12.44
N PHE A 204 -13.60 -7.28 -12.00
CA PHE A 204 -14.61 -7.86 -12.86
C PHE A 204 -16.02 -7.61 -12.31
N VAL A 205 -16.98 -7.47 -13.22
CA VAL A 205 -18.39 -7.30 -12.86
C VAL A 205 -19.01 -8.69 -12.65
N LYS A 206 -19.60 -8.96 -11.48
CA LYS A 206 -20.12 -10.30 -11.15
C LYS A 206 -21.21 -10.79 -12.09
N ASP A 207 -22.08 -9.88 -12.51
CA ASP A 207 -23.29 -10.19 -13.28
C ASP A 207 -23.24 -9.69 -14.73
N ALA A 208 -22.07 -9.29 -15.24
CA ALA A 208 -21.92 -8.75 -16.59
C ALA A 208 -20.58 -9.08 -17.25
N PHE A 209 -20.48 -8.76 -18.55
CA PHE A 209 -19.20 -8.76 -19.26
C PHE A 209 -18.47 -7.46 -18.94
N GLY A 210 -17.37 -7.57 -18.20
CA GLY A 210 -16.52 -6.45 -17.90
C GLY A 210 -15.43 -6.90 -16.95
N LYS A 211 -14.19 -6.69 -17.34
CA LYS A 211 -13.01 -6.88 -16.50
C LYS A 211 -11.95 -5.89 -16.95
N GLY A 212 -10.94 -5.71 -16.11
CA GLY A 212 -9.81 -4.90 -16.49
C GLY A 212 -8.80 -4.76 -15.37
N THR A 213 -7.79 -3.96 -15.64
CA THR A 213 -6.75 -3.62 -14.68
C THR A 213 -6.60 -2.11 -14.62
N ASP A 214 -6.51 -1.60 -13.42
CA ASP A 214 -6.16 -0.22 -13.10
C ASP A 214 -5.04 -0.22 -12.06
N TRP A 215 -4.42 0.92 -11.82
CA TRP A 215 -3.46 1.06 -10.74
C TRP A 215 -3.45 2.48 -10.18
N VAL A 216 -3.12 2.56 -8.90
CA VAL A 216 -2.94 3.82 -8.17
C VAL A 216 -1.62 3.79 -7.43
N VAL A 217 -1.04 4.97 -7.26
CA VAL A 217 0.04 5.21 -6.31
C VAL A 217 -0.49 6.12 -5.22
N LEU A 218 -0.31 5.70 -3.98
CA LEU A 218 -0.81 6.40 -2.80
C LEU A 218 0.34 6.78 -1.88
N THR A 219 0.22 7.92 -1.21
CA THR A 219 1.15 8.35 -0.16
C THR A 219 0.42 8.50 1.17
N LYS A 220 1.16 8.47 2.28
CA LYS A 220 0.65 8.72 3.62
C LYS A 220 1.74 9.45 4.42
N LEU A 221 1.51 10.72 4.72
CA LEU A 221 2.52 11.63 5.29
C LEU A 221 2.54 11.65 6.83
N SER A 222 1.52 11.07 7.47
CA SER A 222 1.46 10.91 8.92
C SER A 222 0.58 9.73 9.33
N SER A 223 0.68 9.30 10.59
CA SER A 223 -0.15 8.20 11.12
C SER A 223 -1.63 8.55 11.23
N VAL A 224 -1.96 9.83 11.39
CA VAL A 224 -3.32 10.33 11.66
C VAL A 224 -4.03 10.87 10.43
N GLU A 225 -3.31 11.16 9.36
CA GLU A 225 -3.90 11.60 8.09
C GLU A 225 -4.31 10.40 7.23
N ASP A 226 -5.40 10.56 6.49
CA ASP A 226 -5.80 9.59 5.49
C ASP A 226 -4.77 9.54 4.35
N PRO A 227 -4.58 8.37 3.73
CA PRO A 227 -3.78 8.29 2.53
C PRO A 227 -4.29 9.19 1.42
N MET A 228 -3.41 9.57 0.50
CA MET A 228 -3.71 10.47 -0.61
C MET A 228 -3.29 9.84 -1.94
N LEU A 229 -4.05 10.12 -3.00
CA LEU A 229 -3.70 9.72 -4.37
C LEU A 229 -2.53 10.58 -4.88
N LEU A 230 -1.44 9.93 -5.27
CA LEU A 230 -0.33 10.57 -6.00
C LEU A 230 -0.51 10.48 -7.51
N TRP A 231 -0.68 9.26 -8.01
CA TRP A 231 -0.82 8.98 -9.45
C TRP A 231 -1.85 7.89 -9.70
N ARG A 232 -2.36 7.90 -10.93
CA ARG A 232 -3.24 6.87 -11.49
C ARG A 232 -2.90 6.67 -12.96
N ASN A 233 -3.22 5.49 -13.49
CA ASN A 233 -3.39 5.29 -14.93
C ASN A 233 -4.58 6.07 -15.50
#